data_AF-A0A380H231-F1
#
_entry.id   AF-A0A380H231-F1
#
_cell.length_a   1.000
_cell.length_b   1.000
_cell.length_c   1.000
_cell.angle_alpha   90.00
_cell.angle_beta   90.00
_cell.angle_gamma   90.00
#
_symmetry.space_group_name_H-M   'P 1'
#
loop_
_entity.id
_entity.type
_entity.pdbx_description
1 polymer ?
#
loop_
_entity_poly.entity_id
_entity_poly.type
_entity_poly.pdbx_seq_one_letter_code
_entity_poly.pdbx_strand_id
1 'polypeptide(L)'
;MPDQIMSAVQLPMVEHRSKDFEDIANNAFNGLKPIFGTKNEVLVLTSSGTSVLEASMLNIVNPDDHFVIIVSGAFGNKFKQIAQSYYKNVHIYDVTWEEAVNVNEFINYLKQLKVKISAMFTQFCKT
;
A
#
# COMPACT_ATOMS: atom_id res chain seq x y z
N MET A 1 5.84 -22.38 7.80
CA MET A 1 4.82 -22.35 6.73
C MET A 1 4.09 -23.69 6.74
N PRO A 2 2.76 -23.76 6.57
CA PRO A 2 2.02 -25.02 6.56
C PRO A 2 2.49 -25.99 5.47
N ASP A 3 2.45 -27.30 5.74
CA ASP A 3 2.94 -28.35 4.83
C ASP A 3 2.23 -28.34 3.47
N GLN A 4 0.93 -28.04 3.46
CA GLN A 4 0.16 -27.92 2.21
C GLN A 4 0.75 -26.88 1.26
N ILE A 5 1.25 -25.75 1.79
CA ILE A 5 1.90 -24.71 0.98
C ILE A 5 3.29 -25.20 0.52
N MET A 6 4.04 -25.87 1.40
CA MET A 6 5.36 -26.44 1.04
C MET A 6 5.26 -27.43 -0.14
N SER A 7 4.20 -28.26 -0.16
CA SER A 7 3.96 -29.20 -1.26
C SER A 7 3.54 -28.50 -2.56
N ALA A 8 2.70 -27.46 -2.47
CA ALA A 8 2.25 -26.70 -3.64
C ALA A 8 3.41 -26.00 -4.39
N VAL A 9 4.40 -25.49 -3.65
CA VAL A 9 5.59 -24.84 -4.23
C VAL A 9 6.49 -25.83 -4.99
N GLN A 10 6.37 -27.13 -4.75
CA GLN A 10 7.15 -28.18 -5.43
C GLN A 10 6.51 -28.68 -6.72
N LEU A 11 5.31 -28.20 -7.08
CA LEU A 11 4.66 -28.57 -8.33
C LEU A 11 5.45 -28.06 -9.55
N PRO A 12 5.35 -28.73 -10.71
CA PRO A 12 5.95 -28.25 -11.95
C PRO A 12 5.49 -26.83 -12.31
N MET A 13 6.35 -26.07 -12.99
CA MET A 13 5.98 -24.73 -13.46
C MET A 13 4.79 -24.79 -14.42
N VAL A 14 3.87 -23.84 -14.24
CA VAL A 14 2.73 -23.62 -15.13
C VAL A 14 3.09 -22.54 -16.13
N GLU A 15 2.67 -22.71 -17.38
CA GLU A 15 2.88 -21.73 -18.43
C GLU A 15 2.03 -20.48 -18.19
N HIS A 16 2.64 -19.30 -18.20
CA HIS A 16 2.05 -18.03 -17.74
C HIS A 16 0.85 -17.51 -18.56
N ARG A 17 0.60 -18.03 -19.77
CA ARG A 17 -0.55 -17.66 -20.62
C ARG A 17 -1.57 -18.78 -20.75
N SER A 18 -1.38 -19.87 -20.01
CA SER A 18 -2.26 -21.03 -20.05
C SER A 18 -3.56 -20.77 -19.29
N LYS A 19 -4.60 -21.53 -19.65
CA LYS A 19 -5.87 -21.55 -18.92
C LYS A 19 -5.67 -21.94 -17.45
N ASP A 20 -4.76 -22.88 -17.19
CA ASP A 20 -4.45 -23.36 -15.84
C ASP A 20 -3.91 -22.22 -14.95
N PHE A 21 -2.98 -21.41 -15.48
CA PHE A 21 -2.47 -20.25 -14.75
C PHE A 21 -3.55 -19.19 -14.52
N GLU A 22 -4.38 -18.94 -15.54
CA GLU A 22 -5.51 -18.01 -15.44
C GLU A 22 -6.46 -18.41 -14.31
N ASP A 23 -6.79 -19.69 -14.18
CA ASP A 23 -7.67 -20.21 -13.13
C ASP A 23 -7.04 -20.08 -11.74
N ILE A 24 -5.73 -20.36 -11.61
CA ILE A 24 -4.98 -20.17 -10.36
C ILE A 24 -4.99 -18.69 -9.95
N ALA A 25 -4.67 -17.78 -10.88
CA ALA A 25 -4.62 -16.34 -10.63
C ALA A 25 -6.00 -15.79 -10.26
N ASN A 26 -7.05 -16.17 -10.99
CA ASN A 26 -8.42 -15.76 -10.71
C ASN A 26 -8.89 -16.25 -9.33
N ASN A 27 -8.53 -17.48 -8.94
CA ASN A 27 -8.84 -17.98 -7.61
C ASN A 27 -8.13 -17.15 -6.52
N ALA A 28 -6.84 -16.85 -6.70
CA ALA A 28 -6.09 -16.02 -5.77
C ALA A 28 -6.68 -14.60 -5.65
N PHE A 29 -6.97 -13.93 -6.78
CA PHE A 29 -7.48 -12.56 -6.79
C PHE A 29 -8.86 -12.47 -6.12
N ASN A 30 -9.77 -13.41 -6.46
CA ASN A 30 -11.10 -13.44 -5.88
C ASN A 30 -11.09 -13.88 -4.40
N GLY A 31 -10.19 -14.78 -4.01
CA GLY A 31 -10.02 -15.20 -2.61
C GLY A 31 -9.52 -14.10 -1.68
N LEU A 32 -8.80 -13.10 -2.21
CA LEU A 32 -8.32 -11.96 -1.43
C LEU A 32 -9.38 -10.87 -1.20
N LYS A 33 -10.36 -10.72 -2.11
CA LYS A 33 -11.45 -9.73 -1.98
C LYS A 33 -12.16 -9.75 -0.61
N PRO A 34 -12.61 -10.91 -0.07
CA PRO A 34 -13.25 -10.96 1.25
C PRO A 34 -12.28 -10.65 2.40
N ILE A 35 -11.00 -10.97 2.28
CA ILE A 35 -9.97 -10.66 3.30
C ILE A 35 -9.79 -9.15 3.43
N PHE A 36 -9.78 -8.44 2.30
CA PHE A 36 -9.72 -6.97 2.28
C PHE A 36 -11.09 -6.29 2.50
N GLY A 37 -12.19 -7.05 2.55
CA GLY A 37 -13.54 -6.51 2.68
C GLY A 37 -13.97 -5.62 1.51
N THR A 38 -13.49 -5.89 0.29
CA THR A 38 -13.73 -5.05 -0.90
C THR A 38 -14.50 -5.77 -2.00
N LYS A 39 -15.24 -4.98 -2.80
CA LYS A 39 -15.84 -5.42 -4.07
C LYS A 39 -15.01 -5.05 -5.30
N ASN A 40 -13.97 -4.23 -5.10
CA ASN A 40 -13.07 -3.82 -6.17
C ASN A 40 -12.11 -4.95 -6.56
N GLU A 41 -11.47 -4.81 -7.72
CA GLU A 41 -10.41 -5.73 -8.13
C GLU A 41 -9.22 -5.69 -7.16
N VAL A 42 -8.69 -6.88 -6.87
CA VAL A 42 -7.48 -7.05 -6.05
C VAL A 42 -6.41 -7.65 -6.94
N LEU A 43 -5.29 -6.95 -7.05
CA LEU A 43 -4.16 -7.36 -7.87
C LEU A 43 -3.06 -7.93 -6.98
N VAL A 44 -2.49 -9.06 -7.37
CA VAL A 44 -1.25 -9.58 -6.77
C VAL A 44 -0.09 -9.16 -7.64
N LEU A 45 0.83 -8.40 -7.06
CA LEU A 45 2.07 -8.00 -7.73
C LEU A 45 3.15 -9.03 -7.46
N THR A 46 3.85 -9.47 -8.51
CA THR A 46 5.00 -10.39 -8.43
C THR A 46 6.24 -9.65 -7.92
N SER A 47 6.15 -9.12 -6.70
CA SER A 47 7.15 -8.26 -6.08
C SER A 47 7.05 -8.31 -4.55
N SER A 48 7.96 -7.64 -3.84
CA SER A 48 7.88 -7.50 -2.38
C SER A 48 6.86 -6.44 -1.97
N GLY A 49 6.46 -6.43 -0.69
CA GLY A 49 5.55 -5.41 -0.17
C GLY A 49 6.04 -3.96 -0.38
N THR A 50 7.35 -3.70 -0.40
CA THR A 50 7.87 -2.33 -0.60
C THR A 50 7.58 -1.82 -2.02
N SER A 51 7.67 -2.70 -3.02
CA SER A 51 7.30 -2.37 -4.40
C SER A 51 5.83 -2.03 -4.54
N VAL A 52 4.96 -2.64 -3.73
CA VAL A 52 3.52 -2.32 -3.71
C VAL A 52 3.28 -0.92 -3.11
N LEU A 53 4.01 -0.53 -2.05
CA LEU A 53 3.92 0.83 -1.49
C LEU A 53 4.28 1.87 -2.55
N GLU A 54 5.40 1.66 -3.25
CA GLU A 54 5.86 2.54 -4.32
C GLU A 54 4.87 2.60 -5.49
N ALA A 55 4.44 1.44 -6.00
CA ALA A 55 3.46 1.36 -7.08
C ALA A 55 2.14 2.07 -6.72
N SER A 56 1.66 1.92 -5.48
CA SER A 56 0.46 2.61 -5.02
C SER A 56 0.60 4.13 -5.08
N MET A 57 1.77 4.66 -4.69
CA MET A 57 2.00 6.10 -4.67
C MET A 57 2.16 6.68 -6.08
N LEU A 58 2.98 6.03 -6.91
CA LEU A 58 3.25 6.48 -8.29
C LEU A 58 2.01 6.43 -9.20
N ASN A 59 1.02 5.58 -8.90
CA ASN A 59 -0.22 5.50 -9.69
C ASN A 59 -1.36 6.38 -9.16
N ILE A 60 -1.27 6.89 -7.93
CA ILE A 60 -2.34 7.70 -7.30
C ILE A 60 -2.02 9.20 -7.35
N VAL A 61 -0.74 9.58 -7.27
CA VAL A 61 -0.30 10.97 -7.10
C VAL A 61 0.38 11.48 -8.36
N ASN A 62 0.02 12.68 -8.82
CA ASN A 62 0.73 13.33 -9.92
C ASN A 62 1.96 14.11 -9.40
N PRO A 63 3.00 14.34 -10.21
CA PRO A 63 4.24 14.99 -9.77
C PRO A 63 4.06 16.33 -9.03
N ASP A 64 3.06 17.13 -9.44
CA ASP A 64 2.80 18.47 -8.88
C ASP A 64 1.75 18.48 -7.76
N ASP A 65 1.11 17.34 -7.48
CA ASP A 65 0.08 17.24 -6.46
C ASP A 65 0.66 17.44 -5.06
N HIS A 66 -0.10 18.11 -4.19
CA HIS A 66 0.16 18.10 -2.75
C HIS A 66 -0.53 16.89 -2.11
N PHE A 67 0.20 16.11 -1.33
CA PHE A 67 -0.34 14.96 -0.61
C PHE A 67 0.33 14.80 0.75
N VAL A 68 -0.30 14.02 1.62
CA VAL A 68 0.13 13.87 3.01
C VAL A 68 0.50 12.43 3.33
N ILE A 69 1.56 12.24 4.12
CA ILE A 69 1.96 10.94 4.65
C ILE A 69 1.90 11.01 6.16
N ILE A 70 1.14 10.10 6.76
CA ILE A 70 1.11 9.89 8.20
C ILE A 70 2.21 8.88 8.54
N VAL A 71 3.16 9.30 9.38
CA VAL A 71 4.28 8.47 9.83
C VAL A 71 4.05 8.09 11.28
N SER A 72 3.52 6.88 11.49
CA SER A 72 3.26 6.31 12.83
C SER A 72 4.08 5.04 13.13
N GLY A 73 5.09 4.74 12.31
CA GLY A 73 5.98 3.58 12.43
C GLY A 73 6.78 3.31 11.15
N ALA A 74 7.35 2.11 11.02
CA ALA A 74 8.33 1.80 9.99
C ALA A 74 7.79 1.90 8.55
N PHE A 75 6.54 1.51 8.28
CA PHE A 75 5.96 1.56 6.94
C PHE A 75 5.59 2.99 6.51
N GLY A 76 5.13 3.83 7.44
CA GLY A 76 4.97 5.26 7.21
C GLY A 76 6.29 5.92 6.85
N ASN A 77 7.38 5.52 7.54
CA ASN A 77 8.72 6.01 7.21
C ASN A 77 9.18 5.52 5.82
N LYS A 78 8.84 4.29 5.41
CA LYS A 78 9.09 3.81 4.04
C LYS A 78 8.32 4.63 3.00
N PHE A 79 7.05 4.95 3.23
CA PHE A 79 6.30 5.85 2.35
C PHE A 79 6.97 7.23 2.24
N LYS A 80 7.43 7.80 3.37
CA LYS A 80 8.18 9.06 3.39
C LYS A 80 9.43 8.99 2.51
N GLN A 81 10.24 7.94 2.65
CA GLN A 81 11.47 7.76 1.84
C GLN A 81 11.18 7.63 0.34
N ILE A 82 10.15 6.85 -0.02
CA ILE A 82 9.70 6.73 -1.41
C ILE A 82 9.28 8.11 -1.92
N ALA A 83 8.42 8.82 -1.18
CA ALA A 83 7.89 10.11 -1.61
C ALA A 83 8.98 11.17 -1.81
N GLN A 84 9.97 11.22 -0.92
CA GLN A 84 11.11 12.13 -1.02
C GLN A 84 11.99 11.87 -2.26
N SER A 85 11.91 10.67 -2.85
CA SER A 85 12.65 10.33 -4.07
C SER A 85 11.96 10.84 -5.34
N TYR A 86 10.63 11.01 -5.31
CA TYR A 86 9.82 11.28 -6.51
C TYR A 86 9.12 12.64 -6.52
N TYR A 87 8.82 13.21 -5.34
CA TYR A 87 7.91 14.36 -5.22
C TYR A 87 8.52 15.50 -4.43
N LYS A 88 8.13 16.72 -4.80
CA LYS A 88 8.52 17.96 -4.09
C LYS A 88 7.47 18.41 -3.08
N ASN A 89 6.20 18.09 -3.34
CA ASN A 89 5.04 18.65 -2.64
C ASN A 89 4.48 17.68 -1.56
N VAL A 90 5.38 17.01 -0.83
CA VAL A 90 5.03 16.02 0.19
C VAL A 90 4.93 16.68 1.57
N HIS A 91 3.80 16.48 2.24
CA HIS A 91 3.58 16.93 3.61
C HIS A 91 3.67 15.75 4.57
N ILE A 92 4.56 15.83 5.56
CA ILE A 92 4.78 14.75 6.53
C ILE A 92 4.07 15.10 7.84
N TYR A 93 3.22 14.20 8.31
CA TYR A 93 2.59 14.25 9.62
C TYR A 93 3.16 13.14 10.50
N ASP A 94 4.18 13.48 11.29
CA ASP A 94 4.80 12.55 12.23
C ASP A 94 3.91 12.37 13.47
N VAL A 95 3.70 11.12 13.87
CA VAL A 95 2.99 10.74 15.09
C VAL A 95 3.98 10.06 16.01
N THR A 96 3.91 10.37 17.30
CA THR A 96 4.70 9.66 18.32
C THR A 96 4.51 8.16 18.15
N TRP A 97 5.61 7.42 18.15
CA TRP A 97 5.53 5.97 18.10
C TRP A 97 4.72 5.47 19.30
N GLU A 98 3.99 4.38 19.12
CA GLU A 98 3.03 3.85 20.11
C GLU A 98 1.70 4.62 20.24
N GLU A 99 1.61 5.88 19.78
CA GLU A 99 0.35 6.65 19.78
C GLU A 99 -0.45 6.48 18.48
N ALA A 100 -1.78 6.47 18.58
CA ALA A 100 -2.65 6.53 17.41
C ALA A 100 -2.75 7.97 16.90
N VAL A 101 -3.05 8.15 15.61
CA VAL A 101 -3.28 9.47 15.03
C VAL A 101 -4.48 10.12 15.72
N ASN A 102 -4.29 11.30 16.31
CA ASN A 102 -5.41 12.13 16.74
C ASN A 102 -6.08 12.76 15.50
N VAL A 103 -7.30 12.31 15.19
CA VAL A 103 -8.04 12.73 14.00
C VAL A 103 -8.33 14.23 13.99
N ASN A 104 -8.65 14.83 15.14
CA ASN A 104 -8.98 16.25 15.21
C ASN A 104 -7.74 17.13 14.96
N GLU A 105 -6.61 16.75 15.56
CA GLU A 105 -5.33 17.43 15.33
C GLU A 105 -4.89 17.30 13.88
N PHE A 106 -5.02 16.10 13.30
CA PHE A 106 -4.71 15.85 11.90
C PHE A 106 -5.57 16.70 10.95
N ILE A 107 -6.88 16.80 11.19
CA ILE A 107 -7.77 17.66 10.38
C ILE A 107 -7.37 19.14 10.51
N ASN A 108 -6.99 19.59 11.70
CA ASN A 108 -6.52 20.96 11.91
C ASN A 108 -5.21 21.22 11.17
N TYR A 109 -4.29 20.26 11.19
CA TYR A 109 -3.07 20.31 10.39
C TYR A 109 -3.37 20.44 8.90
N LEU A 110 -4.26 19.61 8.34
CA LEU A 110 -4.65 19.68 6.93
C LEU A 110 -5.20 21.07 6.55
N LYS A 111 -6.00 21.69 7.41
CA LYS A 111 -6.56 23.04 7.19
C LYS A 111 -5.47 24.12 7.17
N GLN A 112 -4.41 23.96 7.96
CA GLN A 112 -3.31 24.94 8.03
C GLN A 112 -2.44 24.95 6.76
N LEU A 113 -2.36 23.84 6.03
CA LEU A 113 -1.57 23.74 4.80
C LEU A 113 -2.05 24.68 3.69
N LYS A 114 -3.33 25.10 3.70
CA LYS A 114 -3.95 26.01 2.72
C LYS A 114 -3.74 25.61 1.25
N VAL A 115 -3.51 24.32 0.99
CA VAL A 115 -3.37 23.73 -0.33
C VAL A 115 -4.35 22.57 -0.47
N LYS A 116 -4.73 22.25 -1.71
CA LYS A 116 -5.58 21.09 -1.98
C LYS A 116 -4.73 19.82 -1.84
N ILE A 117 -5.11 18.96 -0.89
CA ILE A 117 -4.51 17.64 -0.69
C ILE A 117 -5.24 16.63 -1.59
N SER A 118 -4.52 15.98 -2.52
CA SER A 118 -5.09 15.01 -3.46
C SER A 118 -5.18 13.60 -2.88
N ALA A 119 -4.25 13.23 -2.01
CA ALA A 119 -4.15 11.90 -1.43
C ALA A 119 -3.57 11.91 -0.01
N MET A 120 -3.81 10.83 0.73
CA MET A 120 -3.24 10.55 2.04
C MET A 120 -2.74 9.11 2.08
N PHE A 121 -1.50 8.91 2.52
CA PHE A 121 -0.91 7.59 2.76
C PHE A 121 -0.71 7.36 4.25
N THR A 122 -1.06 6.17 4.72
CA THR A 122 -0.90 5.76 6.12
C THR A 122 -0.63 4.26 6.21
N GLN A 123 -0.22 3.82 7.38
CA GLN A 123 -0.07 2.42 7.73
C GLN A 123 -1.17 1.98 8.70
N PHE A 124 -1.68 0.76 8.55
CA PHE A 124 -2.69 0.21 9.45
C PHE A 124 -2.08 -0.38 10.72
N CYS A 125 -1.00 -1.17 10.58
CA CYS A 125 -0.30 -1.79 11.69
C CYS A 125 1.10 -1.19 11.86
N LYS A 126 1.54 -1.09 13.11
CA LYS A 126 2.89 -0.66 13.48
C LYS A 126 3.80 -1.89 13.47
N THR A 127 4.89 -1.84 12.73
CA THR A 127 5.99 -2.81 12.82
C THR A 127 7.25 -2.06 13.16
#